data_AF-A0A650ENK3-F1
#
_entry.id   AF-A0A650ENK3-F1
#
_cell.length_a   1.000
_cell.length_b   1.000
_cell.length_c   1.000
_cell.angle_alpha   90.00
_cell.angle_beta   90.00
_cell.angle_gamma   90.00
#
_symmetry.space_group_name_H-M   'P 1'
#
loop_
_entity.id
_entity.type
_entity.pdbx_description
1 polymer ?
#
loop_
_entity_poly.entity_id
_entity_poly.type
_entity_poly.pdbx_seq_one_letter_code
_entity_poly.pdbx_strand_id
1 'polypeptide(L)'
;MIFCVALVSCQKKSARNETPLVPLDFVSEKNLASDSIPAWHHSLKKICIVFGYGYNEKNYVQGIVESLAKKYGLDDGTSDSGLIFPLVFPDDFSGERISRLPSLIGERELAGLIIVGAPENTNHAIANLEDEWDSRENMIPYPVYAFFPQDDIAGIEATSNFVLDWALEGSGSMDDESDKEEVSQTQVADLDALLDRAVEYMLLTECPLPPDENLPAHVSRIVGNDYKVSRYVDAQSGLQSVNHFVIEEK
;
A
#
# COMPACT_ATOMS: atom_id res chain seq x y z
N MET A 1 65.02 -19.81 -8.70
CA MET A 1 64.47 -18.44 -8.59
C MET A 1 63.28 -18.34 -9.52
N ILE A 2 62.08 -18.37 -8.95
CA ILE A 2 60.81 -18.31 -9.69
C ILE A 2 60.30 -16.87 -9.58
N PHE A 3 60.15 -16.19 -10.71
CA PHE A 3 59.57 -14.85 -10.81
C PHE A 3 58.04 -14.96 -10.76
N CYS A 4 57.41 -14.43 -9.71
CA CYS A 4 55.96 -14.21 -9.67
C CYS A 4 55.63 -12.87 -10.34
N VAL A 5 54.85 -12.93 -11.42
CA VAL A 5 54.28 -11.76 -12.10
C VAL A 5 53.00 -11.38 -11.35
N ALA A 6 52.99 -10.20 -10.73
CA ALA A 6 51.79 -9.59 -10.17
C ALA A 6 51.00 -8.88 -11.27
N LEU A 7 49.83 -9.41 -11.63
CA LEU A 7 48.87 -8.70 -12.47
C LEU A 7 48.02 -7.79 -11.59
N VAL A 8 48.26 -6.49 -11.71
CA VAL A 8 47.41 -5.42 -11.17
C VAL A 8 46.19 -5.31 -12.08
N SER A 9 45.02 -5.68 -11.57
CA SER A 9 43.74 -5.37 -12.21
C SER A 9 43.12 -4.15 -11.53
N CYS A 10 43.19 -3.00 -12.23
CA CYS A 10 42.44 -1.80 -11.90
C CYS A 10 40.96 -2.00 -12.28
N GLN A 11 40.11 -2.35 -11.31
CA GLN A 11 38.68 -2.14 -11.44
C GLN A 11 38.31 -0.82 -10.78
N LYS A 12 37.96 0.18 -11.62
CA LYS A 12 37.26 1.39 -11.19
C LYS A 12 35.94 0.97 -10.54
N LYS A 13 35.87 0.98 -9.21
CA LYS A 13 34.59 1.01 -8.48
C LYS A 13 34.02 2.41 -8.61
N SER A 14 32.94 2.55 -9.38
CA SER A 14 32.05 3.70 -9.29
C SER A 14 31.40 3.66 -7.90
N ALA A 15 31.80 4.56 -7.03
CA ALA A 15 31.15 4.76 -5.74
C ALA A 15 29.80 5.42 -5.99
N ARG A 16 28.73 4.62 -6.05
CA ARG A 16 27.36 5.10 -5.87
C ARG A 16 27.16 5.20 -4.36
N ASN A 17 26.87 6.40 -3.88
CA ASN A 17 26.65 6.69 -2.46
C ASN A 17 25.67 5.66 -1.87
N GLU A 18 26.16 4.82 -0.97
CA GLU A 18 25.33 4.06 -0.05
C GLU A 18 24.73 5.10 0.91
N THR A 19 23.47 5.45 0.71
CA THR A 19 22.70 6.15 1.73
C THR A 19 22.65 5.21 2.94
N PRO A 20 23.12 5.62 4.13
CA PRO A 20 23.03 4.75 5.29
C PRO A 20 21.55 4.50 5.58
N LEU A 21 21.20 3.24 5.86
CA LEU A 21 19.95 2.92 6.54
C LEU A 21 19.96 3.66 7.87
N VAL A 22 19.22 4.76 7.94
CA VAL A 22 19.03 5.51 9.18
C VAL A 22 18.17 4.63 10.08
N PRO A 23 18.62 4.30 11.30
CA PRO A 23 17.75 3.65 12.27
C PRO A 23 16.52 4.53 12.46
N LEU A 24 15.33 3.96 12.31
CA LEU A 24 14.06 4.58 12.71
C LEU A 24 14.07 4.78 14.22
N ASP A 25 14.79 5.80 14.68
CA ASP A 25 14.67 6.30 16.04
C ASP A 25 13.28 6.91 16.16
N PHE A 26 12.45 6.24 16.96
CA PHE A 26 11.11 6.63 17.35
C PHE A 26 10.98 8.14 17.52
N VAL A 27 10.21 8.78 16.66
CA VAL A 27 9.67 10.10 16.99
C VAL A 27 8.70 9.89 18.15
N SER A 28 9.17 10.21 19.35
CA SER A 28 8.39 10.14 20.59
C SER A 28 7.04 10.84 20.40
N GLU A 29 5.95 10.11 20.69
CA GLU A 29 4.56 10.56 20.55
C GLU A 29 4.24 11.91 21.19
N LYS A 30 5.10 12.41 22.09
CA LYS A 30 4.93 13.71 22.75
C LYS A 30 5.33 14.93 21.92
N ASN A 31 6.04 14.79 20.80
CA ASN A 31 6.55 15.93 20.04
C ASN A 31 5.88 16.18 18.68
N LEU A 32 4.98 15.31 18.20
CA LEU A 32 4.32 15.49 16.90
C LEU A 32 2.93 16.12 16.96
N ALA A 33 2.42 16.45 18.15
CA ALA A 33 1.11 17.11 18.30
C ALA A 33 1.06 18.57 17.80
N SER A 34 2.10 19.06 17.13
CA SER A 34 2.19 20.44 16.63
C SER A 34 3.03 20.60 15.35
N ASP A 35 3.55 19.54 14.75
CA ASP A 35 4.29 19.68 13.50
C ASP A 35 3.30 19.57 12.35
N SER A 36 2.86 20.73 11.86
CA SER A 36 2.15 20.83 10.60
C SER A 36 2.93 20.05 9.53
N ILE A 37 2.34 18.96 9.03
CA ILE A 37 2.89 18.20 7.92
C ILE A 37 3.17 19.20 6.79
N PRO A 38 4.39 19.26 6.24
CA PRO A 38 4.69 20.17 5.14
C PRO A 38 3.71 19.89 4.01
N ALA A 39 3.09 20.95 3.46
CA ALA A 39 2.31 20.82 2.23
C ALA A 39 3.17 20.07 1.20
N TRP A 40 2.62 19.02 0.60
CA TRP A 40 3.35 18.17 -0.32
C TRP A 40 4.12 19.01 -1.37
N HIS A 41 5.39 18.67 -1.56
CA HIS A 41 6.29 19.35 -2.50
C HIS A 41 6.51 18.45 -3.72
N HIS A 42 6.68 19.07 -4.90
CA HIS A 42 6.91 18.36 -6.16
C HIS A 42 8.03 17.31 -6.03
N SER A 43 7.67 16.05 -6.24
CA SER A 43 8.57 14.89 -6.27
C SER A 43 8.32 14.07 -7.53
N LEU A 44 9.35 13.39 -8.03
CA LEU A 44 9.22 12.44 -9.13
C LEU A 44 8.59 11.11 -8.67
N LYS A 45 8.56 10.85 -7.36
CA LYS A 45 7.96 9.64 -6.81
C LYS A 45 6.43 9.67 -6.91
N LYS A 46 5.82 8.50 -7.09
CA LYS A 46 4.37 8.32 -7.22
C LYS A 46 3.81 7.37 -6.17
N ILE A 47 2.60 7.63 -5.69
CA ILE A 47 1.82 6.63 -4.96
C ILE A 47 0.78 6.09 -5.94
N CYS A 48 0.92 4.80 -6.26
CA CYS A 48 -0.03 4.11 -7.12
C CYS A 48 -1.21 3.63 -6.29
N ILE A 49 -2.43 3.93 -6.73
CA ILE A 49 -3.66 3.44 -6.08
C ILE A 49 -4.44 2.61 -7.09
N VAL A 50 -4.57 1.32 -6.83
CA VAL A 50 -5.32 0.39 -7.68
C VAL A 50 -6.73 0.20 -7.09
N PHE A 51 -7.74 0.63 -7.83
CA PHE A 51 -9.15 0.43 -7.51
C PHE A 51 -9.65 -0.85 -8.20
N GLY A 52 -9.88 -1.90 -7.41
CA GLY A 52 -10.40 -3.19 -7.86
C GLY A 52 -11.93 -3.29 -7.77
N TYR A 53 -12.44 -4.51 -7.98
CA TYR A 53 -13.87 -4.79 -7.87
C TYR A 53 -14.45 -4.36 -6.52
N GLY A 54 -15.71 -3.92 -6.55
CA GLY A 54 -16.39 -3.33 -5.38
C GLY A 54 -16.03 -1.87 -5.09
N TYR A 55 -14.93 -1.36 -5.65
CA TYR A 55 -14.46 0.02 -5.43
C TYR A 55 -14.08 0.75 -6.73
N ASN A 56 -14.45 0.19 -7.89
CA ASN A 56 -14.09 0.70 -9.22
C ASN A 56 -15.23 1.48 -9.92
N GLU A 57 -16.29 1.85 -9.20
CA GLU A 57 -17.37 2.65 -9.79
C GLU A 57 -16.85 4.04 -10.20
N LYS A 58 -17.15 4.46 -11.43
CA LYS A 58 -16.52 5.62 -12.05
C LYS A 58 -16.72 6.92 -11.28
N ASN A 59 -17.95 7.23 -10.89
CA ASN A 59 -18.23 8.51 -10.20
C ASN A 59 -17.60 8.53 -8.80
N TYR A 60 -17.61 7.39 -8.14
CA TYR A 60 -17.02 7.19 -6.84
C TYR A 60 -15.49 7.35 -6.88
N VAL A 61 -14.80 6.62 -7.77
CA VAL A 61 -13.35 6.76 -7.96
C VAL A 61 -13.00 8.19 -8.36
N GLN A 62 -13.76 8.81 -9.27
CA GLN A 62 -13.52 10.18 -9.68
C GLN A 62 -13.58 11.14 -8.48
N GLY A 63 -14.55 11.00 -7.58
CA GLY A 63 -14.66 11.83 -6.38
C GLY A 63 -13.44 11.72 -5.47
N ILE A 64 -12.98 10.49 -5.18
CA ILE A 64 -11.78 10.22 -4.37
C ILE A 64 -10.53 10.80 -5.05
N VAL A 65 -10.35 10.52 -6.34
CA VAL A 65 -9.18 10.98 -7.10
C VAL A 65 -9.14 12.50 -7.15
N GLU A 66 -10.27 13.18 -7.35
CA GLU A 66 -10.35 14.64 -7.30
C GLU A 66 -10.02 15.20 -5.91
N SER A 67 -10.44 14.52 -4.84
CA SER A 67 -10.12 14.87 -3.46
C SER A 67 -8.61 14.82 -3.20
N LEU A 68 -7.98 13.67 -3.51
CA LEU A 68 -6.55 13.46 -3.35
C LEU A 68 -5.72 14.37 -4.28
N ALA A 69 -6.15 14.55 -5.54
CA ALA A 69 -5.46 15.40 -6.51
C ALA A 69 -5.37 16.86 -6.07
N LYS A 70 -6.39 17.40 -5.38
CA LYS A 70 -6.35 18.76 -4.83
C LYS A 70 -5.24 18.94 -3.80
N LYS A 71 -4.89 17.89 -3.06
CA LYS A 71 -3.90 17.92 -1.97
C LYS A 71 -2.50 17.51 -2.40
N TYR A 72 -2.40 16.53 -3.30
CA TYR A 72 -1.13 15.87 -3.66
C TYR A 72 -0.77 15.96 -5.14
N GLY A 73 -1.64 16.52 -5.97
CA GLY A 73 -1.49 16.50 -7.43
C GLY A 73 -1.77 15.12 -8.05
N LEU A 74 -2.19 15.14 -9.31
CA LEU A 74 -2.50 13.95 -10.10
C LEU A 74 -1.45 13.72 -11.20
N ASP A 75 -0.95 12.49 -11.33
CA ASP A 75 -0.23 12.02 -12.51
C ASP A 75 -1.24 11.44 -13.50
N ASP A 76 -1.65 12.26 -14.46
CA ASP A 76 -2.58 11.88 -15.54
C ASP A 76 -1.86 11.35 -16.80
N GLY A 77 -0.55 11.09 -16.70
CA GLY A 77 0.30 10.67 -17.83
C GLY A 77 0.59 11.77 -18.86
N THR A 78 0.09 12.99 -18.67
CA THR A 78 0.39 14.15 -19.53
C THR A 78 1.28 15.18 -18.84
N SER A 79 1.23 15.24 -17.52
CA SER A 79 2.18 15.97 -16.69
C SER A 79 2.72 15.06 -15.59
N ASP A 80 4.03 14.80 -15.58
CA ASP A 80 4.71 13.96 -14.58
C ASP A 80 4.75 14.60 -13.17
N SER A 81 3.82 15.50 -12.86
CA SER A 81 3.96 16.47 -11.78
C SER A 81 3.14 16.16 -10.54
N GLY A 82 2.17 15.25 -10.56
CA GLY A 82 1.37 14.88 -9.38
C GLY A 82 1.85 13.62 -8.68
N LEU A 83 1.61 13.50 -7.37
CA LEU A 83 1.97 12.32 -6.58
C LEU A 83 1.08 11.11 -6.87
N ILE A 84 -0.22 11.35 -7.04
CA ILE A 84 -1.22 10.28 -7.08
C ILE A 84 -1.32 9.73 -8.49
N PHE A 85 -1.11 8.43 -8.62
CA PHE A 85 -1.28 7.69 -9.88
C PHE A 85 -2.39 6.65 -9.70
N PRO A 86 -3.65 7.00 -10.02
CA PRO A 86 -4.77 6.07 -9.88
C PRO A 86 -4.83 5.12 -11.08
N LEU A 87 -5.14 3.86 -10.81
CA LEU A 87 -5.46 2.84 -11.81
C LEU A 87 -6.77 2.17 -11.44
N VAL A 88 -7.69 2.09 -12.37
CA VAL A 88 -9.00 1.46 -12.21
C VAL A 88 -9.00 0.13 -12.95
N PHE A 89 -9.19 -0.96 -12.22
CA PHE A 89 -9.35 -2.28 -12.80
C PHE A 89 -10.83 -2.56 -13.07
N PRO A 90 -11.20 -3.14 -14.23
CA PRO A 90 -10.32 -3.56 -15.32
C PRO A 90 -10.02 -2.47 -16.36
N ASP A 91 -10.67 -1.31 -16.29
CA ASP A 91 -10.73 -0.29 -17.35
C ASP A 91 -9.34 0.18 -17.85
N ASP A 92 -8.38 0.39 -16.95
CA ASP A 92 -7.01 0.84 -17.30
C ASP A 92 -6.08 -0.32 -17.68
N PHE A 93 -6.53 -1.56 -17.57
CA PHE A 93 -5.74 -2.77 -17.79
C PHE A 93 -6.11 -3.41 -19.12
N SER A 94 -5.21 -3.31 -20.11
CA SER A 94 -5.41 -3.91 -21.43
C SER A 94 -5.77 -5.40 -21.33
N GLY A 95 -6.98 -5.76 -21.77
CA GLY A 95 -7.47 -7.14 -21.74
C GLY A 95 -7.90 -7.64 -20.36
N GLU A 96 -8.14 -6.74 -19.40
CA GLU A 96 -8.68 -7.03 -18.06
C GLU A 96 -7.76 -7.94 -17.22
N ARG A 97 -6.44 -7.73 -17.32
CA ARG A 97 -5.43 -8.57 -16.65
C ARG A 97 -4.60 -7.80 -15.65
N ILE A 98 -4.78 -8.08 -14.36
CA ILE A 98 -4.00 -7.46 -13.29
C ILE A 98 -2.50 -7.75 -13.40
N SER A 99 -2.12 -8.85 -14.07
CA SER A 99 -0.72 -9.18 -14.38
C SER A 99 0.01 -8.12 -15.21
N ARG A 100 -0.70 -7.10 -15.73
CA ARG A 100 -0.13 -5.94 -16.41
C ARG A 100 0.30 -4.82 -15.46
N LEU A 101 -0.05 -4.90 -14.18
CA LEU A 101 0.32 -3.93 -13.16
C LEU A 101 1.83 -3.58 -13.21
N PRO A 102 2.78 -4.54 -13.27
CA PRO A 102 4.20 -4.23 -13.36
C PRO A 102 4.54 -3.32 -14.54
N SER A 103 3.96 -3.59 -15.71
CA SER A 103 4.20 -2.76 -16.90
C SER A 103 3.57 -1.36 -16.83
N LEU A 104 2.50 -1.17 -16.05
CA LEU A 104 1.85 0.13 -15.89
C LEU A 104 2.62 1.04 -14.92
N ILE A 105 3.25 0.45 -13.91
CA ILE A 105 3.99 1.21 -12.88
C ILE A 105 5.51 1.21 -13.08
N GLY A 106 6.07 0.28 -13.86
CA GLY A 106 7.52 0.03 -13.92
C GLY A 106 8.37 1.16 -14.51
N GLU A 107 7.77 2.12 -15.21
CA GLU A 107 8.47 3.34 -15.68
C GLU A 107 8.52 4.45 -14.61
N ARG A 108 7.80 4.28 -13.50
CA ARG A 108 7.66 5.28 -12.43
C ARG A 108 8.48 4.89 -11.20
N GLU A 109 9.03 5.90 -10.53
CA GLU A 109 9.59 5.71 -9.20
C GLU A 109 8.45 5.70 -8.18
N LEU A 110 8.16 4.57 -7.54
CA LEU A 110 7.07 4.50 -6.57
C LEU A 110 7.54 4.87 -5.15
N ALA A 111 6.74 5.69 -4.47
CA ALA A 111 6.77 5.92 -3.03
C ALA A 111 5.82 4.98 -2.27
N GLY A 112 4.89 4.31 -2.96
CA GLY A 112 3.98 3.35 -2.35
C GLY A 112 2.96 2.79 -3.34
N LEU A 113 2.35 1.67 -2.94
CA LEU A 113 1.28 0.99 -3.66
C LEU A 113 0.12 0.73 -2.69
N ILE A 114 -1.07 1.22 -3.03
CA ILE A 114 -2.31 0.95 -2.31
C ILE A 114 -3.22 0.15 -3.24
N ILE A 115 -3.77 -0.95 -2.73
CA ILE A 115 -4.70 -1.81 -3.47
C ILE A 115 -6.02 -1.80 -2.71
N VAL A 116 -7.11 -1.43 -3.37
CA VAL A 116 -8.46 -1.43 -2.79
C VAL A 116 -9.32 -2.45 -3.52
N GLY A 117 -9.99 -3.35 -2.79
CA GLY A 117 -10.85 -4.38 -3.38
C GLY A 117 -10.10 -5.57 -3.99
N ALA A 118 -8.85 -5.37 -4.43
CA ALA A 118 -7.92 -6.31 -5.06
C ALA A 118 -8.55 -7.21 -6.16
N PRO A 119 -8.25 -7.00 -7.45
CA PRO A 119 -8.61 -7.95 -8.51
C PRO A 119 -8.08 -9.38 -8.25
N GLU A 120 -8.70 -10.39 -8.88
CA GLU A 120 -8.24 -11.79 -8.81
C GLU A 120 -6.76 -11.90 -9.22
N ASN A 121 -5.97 -12.71 -8.49
CA ASN A 121 -4.53 -12.92 -8.73
C ASN A 121 -3.63 -11.67 -8.55
N THR A 122 -4.07 -10.67 -7.76
CA THR A 122 -3.25 -9.48 -7.48
C THR A 122 -1.93 -9.82 -6.79
N ASN A 123 -1.91 -10.78 -5.87
CA ASN A 123 -0.70 -11.31 -5.23
C ASN A 123 0.37 -11.75 -6.24
N HIS A 124 -0.02 -12.44 -7.31
CA HIS A 124 0.91 -12.85 -8.37
C HIS A 124 1.48 -11.65 -9.13
N ALA A 125 0.69 -10.60 -9.35
CA ALA A 125 1.17 -9.37 -9.97
C ALA A 125 2.19 -8.64 -9.08
N ILE A 126 1.99 -8.65 -7.75
CA ILE A 126 2.92 -8.06 -6.78
C ILE A 126 4.20 -8.91 -6.65
N ALA A 127 4.08 -10.24 -6.56
CA ALA A 127 5.25 -11.12 -6.52
C ALA A 127 6.15 -10.94 -7.76
N ASN A 128 5.56 -10.71 -8.94
CA ASN A 128 6.35 -10.38 -10.14
C ASN A 128 7.10 -9.04 -10.00
N LEU A 129 6.53 -8.05 -9.28
CA LEU A 129 7.26 -6.82 -8.95
C LEU A 129 8.43 -7.13 -8.01
N GLU A 130 8.23 -7.94 -6.98
CA GLU A 130 9.31 -8.35 -6.07
C GLU A 130 10.47 -9.01 -6.83
N ASP A 131 10.15 -9.92 -7.76
CA ASP A 131 11.12 -10.65 -8.58
C ASP A 131 11.91 -9.73 -9.55
N GLU A 132 11.30 -8.64 -10.03
CA GLU A 132 11.97 -7.65 -10.88
C GLU A 132 12.99 -6.80 -10.09
N TRP A 133 12.86 -6.73 -8.77
CA TRP A 133 13.75 -5.94 -7.91
C TRP A 133 14.99 -6.74 -7.48
N ASP A 134 16.12 -6.45 -8.17
CA ASP A 134 17.47 -6.98 -7.87
C ASP A 134 18.06 -6.34 -6.60
N SER A 135 17.44 -6.61 -5.45
CA SER A 135 17.97 -6.29 -4.12
C SER A 135 18.37 -7.57 -3.41
N ARG A 136 19.35 -7.49 -2.49
CA ARG A 136 19.80 -8.65 -1.70
C ARG A 136 18.69 -9.29 -0.84
N GLU A 137 17.55 -8.62 -0.73
CA GLU A 137 16.44 -9.00 0.13
C GLU A 137 15.17 -9.34 -0.67
N ASN A 138 15.19 -9.29 -2.02
CA ASN A 138 14.03 -9.52 -2.90
C ASN A 138 12.74 -8.84 -2.39
N MET A 139 12.88 -7.60 -1.89
CA MET A 139 11.77 -6.85 -1.32
C MET A 139 11.55 -5.56 -2.11
N ILE A 140 10.27 -5.24 -2.32
CA ILE A 140 9.86 -3.96 -2.88
C ILE A 140 10.32 -2.82 -1.93
N PRO A 141 10.98 -1.75 -2.42
CA PRO A 141 11.56 -0.71 -1.57
C PRO A 141 10.55 0.36 -1.13
N TYR A 142 9.25 0.11 -1.30
CA TYR A 142 8.16 1.01 -0.96
C TYR A 142 7.01 0.25 -0.29
N PRO A 143 6.20 0.91 0.56
CA PRO A 143 5.09 0.26 1.23
C PRO A 143 3.99 -0.21 0.26
N VAL A 144 3.46 -1.41 0.52
CA VAL A 144 2.31 -2.02 -0.16
C VAL A 144 1.20 -2.23 0.86
N TYR A 145 0.09 -1.51 0.73
CA TYR A 145 -1.08 -1.63 1.61
C TYR A 145 -2.26 -2.22 0.83
N ALA A 146 -2.93 -3.22 1.39
CA ALA A 146 -4.13 -3.80 0.82
C ALA A 146 -5.34 -3.51 1.69
N PHE A 147 -6.35 -2.88 1.10
CA PHE A 147 -7.61 -2.53 1.75
C PHE A 147 -8.76 -3.33 1.13
N PHE A 148 -9.48 -4.04 1.98
CA PHE A 148 -10.69 -4.79 1.68
C PHE A 148 -10.53 -5.74 0.48
N PRO A 149 -9.48 -6.59 0.45
CA PRO A 149 -9.28 -7.52 -0.67
C PRO A 149 -10.45 -8.51 -0.73
N GLN A 150 -10.96 -8.77 -1.93
CA GLN A 150 -12.10 -9.67 -2.13
C GLN A 150 -11.70 -11.11 -2.44
N ASP A 151 -10.44 -11.36 -2.76
CA ASP A 151 -9.94 -12.66 -3.17
C ASP A 151 -8.49 -12.91 -2.70
N ASP A 152 -8.14 -14.19 -2.57
CA ASP A 152 -6.84 -14.73 -2.16
C ASP A 152 -6.16 -13.95 -1.02
N ILE A 153 -6.89 -13.77 0.09
CA ILE A 153 -6.44 -13.00 1.26
C ILE A 153 -5.06 -13.48 1.73
N ALA A 154 -4.83 -14.79 1.79
CA ALA A 154 -3.54 -15.36 2.20
C ALA A 154 -2.39 -14.98 1.24
N GLY A 155 -2.66 -14.96 -0.07
CA GLY A 155 -1.71 -14.48 -1.07
C GLY A 155 -1.42 -12.97 -0.93
N ILE A 156 -2.43 -12.17 -0.62
CA ILE A 156 -2.28 -10.73 -0.41
C ILE A 156 -1.53 -10.44 0.90
N GLU A 157 -1.78 -11.18 1.97
CA GLU A 157 -1.00 -11.13 3.23
C GLU A 157 0.48 -11.38 2.98
N ALA A 158 0.82 -12.32 2.09
CA ALA A 158 2.20 -12.67 1.79
C ALA A 158 2.96 -11.60 0.99
N THR A 159 2.25 -10.74 0.26
CA THR A 159 2.83 -9.77 -0.69
C THR A 159 2.61 -8.30 -0.29
N SER A 160 1.93 -8.05 0.83
CA SER A 160 1.62 -6.72 1.33
C SER A 160 2.25 -6.48 2.71
N ASN A 161 2.56 -5.23 3.05
CA ASN A 161 3.00 -4.89 4.41
C ASN A 161 1.89 -5.12 5.43
N PHE A 162 0.64 -4.80 5.07
CA PHE A 162 -0.52 -5.20 5.84
C PHE A 162 -1.77 -5.30 4.97
N VAL A 163 -2.74 -6.06 5.48
CA VAL A 163 -4.09 -6.19 4.94
C VAL A 163 -5.07 -5.59 5.94
N LEU A 164 -6.03 -4.82 5.45
CA LEU A 164 -7.13 -4.28 6.24
C LEU A 164 -8.45 -4.81 5.69
N ASP A 165 -9.32 -5.32 6.55
CA ASP A 165 -10.66 -5.75 6.17
C ASP A 165 -11.73 -5.24 7.13
N TRP A 166 -12.98 -5.32 6.73
CA TRP A 166 -14.10 -5.07 7.65
C TRP A 166 -14.25 -6.28 8.58
N ALA A 167 -14.49 -6.03 9.86
CA ALA A 167 -14.89 -7.11 10.74
C ALA A 167 -16.24 -7.65 10.29
N LEU A 168 -16.32 -8.96 10.06
CA LEU A 168 -17.59 -9.62 9.80
C LEU A 168 -18.45 -9.53 11.07
N GLU A 169 -19.51 -8.73 11.02
CA GLU A 169 -20.54 -8.77 12.06
C GLU A 169 -21.16 -10.17 12.07
N GLY A 170 -20.83 -10.96 13.09
CA GLY A 170 -21.58 -12.15 13.46
C GLY A 170 -21.37 -13.39 12.59
N SER A 171 -20.72 -14.39 13.17
CA SER A 171 -21.01 -15.79 12.91
C SER A 171 -22.45 -16.13 13.39
N GLY A 172 -23.46 -15.59 12.72
CA GLY A 172 -24.87 -15.76 13.06
C GLY A 172 -25.79 -15.51 11.87
N SER A 173 -26.31 -16.60 11.29
CA SER A 173 -27.43 -16.67 10.34
C SER A 173 -27.39 -15.76 9.11
N MET A 174 -27.08 -16.38 7.96
CA MET A 174 -27.69 -16.03 6.68
C MET A 174 -29.21 -15.87 6.87
N ASP A 175 -29.75 -14.66 6.67
CA ASP A 175 -31.09 -14.40 6.12
C ASP A 175 -31.56 -12.94 6.36
N ASP A 176 -30.73 -11.93 6.08
CA ASP A 176 -31.28 -10.57 5.87
C ASP A 176 -30.55 -9.85 4.72
N GLU A 177 -31.23 -9.77 3.57
CA GLU A 177 -30.78 -9.04 2.38
C GLU A 177 -31.05 -7.53 2.48
N SER A 178 -31.71 -7.07 3.54
CA SER A 178 -32.11 -5.65 3.71
C SER A 178 -31.07 -4.75 4.38
N ASP A 179 -30.06 -5.33 5.06
CA ASP A 179 -28.99 -4.57 5.74
C ASP A 179 -27.76 -4.32 4.85
N LYS A 180 -27.74 -4.83 3.61
CA LYS A 180 -26.59 -4.71 2.71
C LYS A 180 -26.45 -3.33 2.02
N GLU A 181 -27.52 -2.53 1.98
CA GLU A 181 -27.52 -1.24 1.27
C GLU A 181 -27.02 -0.06 2.13
N GLU A 182 -27.30 -0.01 3.44
CA GLU A 182 -26.75 1.05 4.32
C GLU A 182 -25.25 0.85 4.61
N VAL A 183 -24.81 -0.41 4.68
CA VAL A 183 -23.37 -0.78 4.78
C VAL A 183 -22.56 -0.24 3.59
N SER A 184 -23.19 0.02 2.44
CA SER A 184 -22.48 0.47 1.23
C SER A 184 -22.09 1.96 1.21
N GLN A 185 -22.80 2.87 1.87
CA GLN A 185 -22.51 4.32 1.75
C GLN A 185 -21.54 4.86 2.81
N THR A 186 -21.59 4.31 4.03
CA THR A 186 -20.65 4.66 5.12
C THR A 186 -19.25 4.17 4.75
N GLN A 187 -19.12 2.90 4.34
CA GLN A 187 -17.86 2.32 3.84
C GLN A 187 -17.21 3.12 2.70
N VAL A 188 -18.04 3.81 1.91
CA VAL A 188 -17.64 4.66 0.78
C VAL A 188 -17.08 6.01 1.24
N ALA A 189 -17.70 6.67 2.22
CA ALA A 189 -17.19 7.92 2.79
C ALA A 189 -15.88 7.69 3.58
N ASP A 190 -15.75 6.51 4.19
CA ASP A 190 -14.61 6.15 5.02
C ASP A 190 -13.36 5.87 4.20
N LEU A 191 -13.51 5.40 2.96
CA LEU A 191 -12.38 5.12 2.09
C LEU A 191 -11.61 6.39 1.68
N ASP A 192 -12.28 7.51 1.39
CA ASP A 192 -11.59 8.76 1.02
C ASP A 192 -10.68 9.23 2.17
N ALA A 193 -11.23 9.26 3.39
CA ALA A 193 -10.47 9.63 4.58
C ALA A 193 -9.35 8.63 4.90
N LEU A 194 -9.60 7.32 4.70
CA LEU A 194 -8.61 6.27 4.88
C LEU A 194 -7.45 6.40 3.87
N LEU A 195 -7.76 6.63 2.59
CA LEU A 195 -6.77 6.81 1.54
C LEU A 195 -5.96 8.09 1.76
N ASP A 196 -6.57 9.19 2.17
CA ASP A 196 -5.85 10.42 2.53
C ASP A 196 -4.82 10.14 3.63
N ARG A 197 -5.24 9.50 4.73
CA ARG A 197 -4.35 9.14 5.84
C ARG A 197 -3.27 8.13 5.42
N ALA A 198 -3.60 7.16 4.58
CA ALA A 198 -2.64 6.19 4.06
C ALA A 198 -1.56 6.88 3.21
N VAL A 199 -1.95 7.78 2.32
CA VAL A 199 -1.04 8.60 1.50
C VAL A 199 -0.13 9.45 2.39
N GLU A 200 -0.69 10.17 3.37
CA GLU A 200 0.12 10.93 4.34
C GLU A 200 1.12 10.03 5.05
N TYR A 201 0.69 8.83 5.45
CA TYR A 201 1.55 7.91 6.19
C TYR A 201 2.71 7.39 5.35
N MET A 202 2.46 7.01 4.10
CA MET A 202 3.50 6.57 3.17
C MET A 202 4.56 7.65 2.91
N LEU A 203 4.13 8.92 2.82
CA LEU A 203 5.04 10.06 2.68
C LEU A 203 5.89 10.29 3.93
N LEU A 204 5.41 9.92 5.12
CA LEU A 204 6.15 10.05 6.37
C LEU A 204 7.16 8.93 6.57
N THR A 205 6.84 7.70 6.17
CA THR A 205 7.70 6.53 6.42
C THR A 205 8.74 6.31 5.33
N GLU A 206 8.39 6.59 4.06
CA GLU A 206 9.24 6.38 2.87
C GLU A 206 9.81 4.96 2.70
N CYS A 207 9.36 3.99 3.49
CA CYS A 207 9.82 2.60 3.48
C CYS A 207 8.69 1.61 3.81
N PRO A 208 8.85 0.33 3.43
CA PRO A 208 7.94 -0.73 3.84
C PRO A 208 7.81 -0.81 5.37
N LEU A 209 6.60 -1.09 5.86
CA LEU A 209 6.36 -1.28 7.29
C LEU A 209 6.80 -2.70 7.69
N PRO A 210 7.64 -2.85 8.74
CA PRO A 210 8.07 -4.16 9.19
C PRO A 210 6.91 -4.93 9.84
N PRO A 211 6.86 -6.27 9.70
CA PRO A 211 5.87 -7.12 10.34
C PRO A 211 6.25 -7.39 11.82
N ASP A 212 6.34 -6.32 12.62
CA ASP A 212 6.77 -6.38 14.01
C ASP A 212 5.64 -6.05 15.01
N GLU A 213 6.00 -5.87 16.28
CA GLU A 213 5.07 -5.53 17.35
C GLU A 213 4.44 -4.13 17.23
N ASN A 214 5.05 -3.24 16.44
CA ASN A 214 4.59 -1.87 16.23
C ASN A 214 3.60 -1.75 15.06
N LEU A 215 3.53 -2.74 14.17
CA LEU A 215 2.60 -2.75 13.04
C LEU A 215 1.15 -2.39 13.41
N PRO A 216 0.55 -2.90 14.51
CA PRO A 216 -0.80 -2.50 14.91
C PRO A 216 -0.95 -1.00 15.21
N ALA A 217 0.08 -0.36 15.75
CA ALA A 217 0.07 1.08 16.03
C ALA A 217 0.14 1.89 14.73
N HIS A 218 0.96 1.45 13.78
CA HIS A 218 1.02 2.03 12.43
C HIS A 218 -0.35 1.95 11.74
N VAL A 219 -0.96 0.76 11.72
CA VAL A 219 -2.29 0.55 11.11
C VAL A 219 -3.37 1.37 11.83
N SER A 220 -3.37 1.43 13.16
CA SER A 220 -4.32 2.26 13.91
C SER A 220 -4.23 3.75 13.56
N ARG A 221 -3.02 4.26 13.31
CA ARG A 221 -2.82 5.64 12.87
C ARG A 221 -3.33 5.89 11.46
N ILE A 222 -3.15 4.93 10.56
CA ILE A 222 -3.69 4.98 9.20
C ILE A 222 -5.21 4.93 9.23
N VAL A 223 -5.80 4.04 10.04
CA VAL A 223 -7.26 3.81 10.17
C VAL A 223 -7.99 4.91 10.96
N GLY A 224 -7.29 5.66 11.80
CA GLY A 224 -7.89 6.77 12.53
C GLY A 224 -8.68 6.34 13.76
N ASN A 225 -9.27 7.32 14.45
CA ASN A 225 -9.83 7.12 15.78
C ASN A 225 -11.27 6.62 15.79
N ASP A 226 -11.97 6.66 14.66
CA ASP A 226 -13.38 6.29 14.54
C ASP A 226 -13.59 4.77 14.52
N TYR A 227 -12.53 4.01 14.21
CA TYR A 227 -12.56 2.55 14.23
C TYR A 227 -11.68 1.96 15.32
N LYS A 228 -12.06 0.76 15.74
CA LYS A 228 -11.22 -0.13 16.51
C LYS A 228 -10.52 -1.07 15.54
N VAL A 229 -9.19 -1.11 15.63
CA VAL A 229 -8.35 -2.02 14.84
C VAL A 229 -7.99 -3.23 15.69
N SER A 230 -8.16 -4.42 15.13
CA SER A 230 -7.69 -5.66 15.75
C SER A 230 -7.07 -6.58 14.70
N ARG A 231 -6.15 -7.47 15.08
CA ARG A 231 -5.62 -8.45 14.15
C ARG A 231 -6.67 -9.51 13.83
N TYR A 232 -6.75 -9.91 12.57
CA TYR A 232 -7.56 -11.03 12.13
C TYR A 232 -7.12 -12.32 12.83
N VAL A 233 -8.10 -13.13 13.21
CA VAL A 233 -7.89 -14.48 13.74
C VAL A 233 -8.66 -15.44 12.86
N ASP A 234 -7.94 -16.37 12.24
CA ASP A 234 -8.56 -17.39 11.40
C ASP A 234 -9.47 -18.28 12.26
N ALA A 235 -10.76 -18.30 11.93
CA ALA A 235 -11.76 -19.01 12.73
C ALA A 235 -11.55 -20.53 12.75
N GLN A 236 -10.90 -21.10 11.73
CA GLN A 236 -10.67 -22.54 11.62
C GLN A 236 -9.47 -23.00 12.45
N SER A 237 -8.35 -22.30 12.34
CA SER A 237 -7.09 -22.65 13.02
C SER A 237 -6.90 -21.96 14.37
N GLY A 238 -7.62 -20.87 14.63
CA GLY A 238 -7.40 -19.99 15.78
C GLY A 238 -6.09 -19.20 15.72
N LEU A 239 -5.40 -19.23 14.58
CA LEU A 239 -4.14 -18.51 14.40
C LEU A 239 -4.42 -17.03 14.11
N GLN A 240 -3.69 -16.18 14.82
CA GLN A 240 -3.71 -14.74 14.61
C GLN A 240 -2.77 -14.40 13.46
N SER A 241 -3.26 -13.64 12.47
CA SER A 241 -2.43 -13.19 11.37
C SER A 241 -1.40 -12.16 11.83
N VAL A 242 -0.24 -12.13 11.19
CA VAL A 242 0.86 -11.22 11.54
C VAL A 242 0.53 -9.80 11.11
N ASN A 243 0.04 -9.66 9.88
CA ASN A 243 -0.13 -8.38 9.19
C ASN A 243 -1.56 -8.15 8.64
N HIS A 244 -2.53 -9.00 8.97
CA HIS A 244 -3.93 -8.75 8.61
C HIS A 244 -4.71 -8.23 9.81
N PHE A 245 -5.42 -7.14 9.57
CA PHE A 245 -6.21 -6.40 10.54
C PHE A 245 -7.64 -6.28 10.07
N VAL A 246 -8.58 -6.31 11.02
CA VAL A 246 -9.99 -6.02 10.82
C VAL A 246 -10.37 -4.75 11.57
N ILE A 247 -11.33 -4.01 11.01
CA ILE A 247 -11.85 -2.77 11.59
C ILE A 247 -13.33 -2.90 11.94
N GLU A 248 -13.68 -2.33 13.09
CA GLU A 248 -15.04 -2.23 13.62
C GLU A 248 -15.31 -0.76 13.96
N GLU A 249 -16.50 -0.24 13.64
CA GLU A 249 -16.93 1.08 14.14
C GLU A 249 -16.97 1.09 15.68
N LYS A 250 -16.66 2.24 16.28
CA LYS A 250 -16.65 2.42 17.74
C LYS A 250 -17.96 2.94 18.32
#